data_AF-A0A7Z9M517-F1
#
_entry.id   AF-A0A7Z9M517-F1
#
_cell.length_a   1.000
_cell.length_b   1.000
_cell.length_c   1.000
_cell.angle_alpha   90.00
_cell.angle_beta   90.00
_cell.angle_gamma   90.00
#
_symmetry.space_group_name_H-M   'P 1'
#
loop_
_entity.id
_entity.type
_entity.pdbx_description
1 polymer ?
#
loop_
_entity_poly.entity_id
_entity_poly.type
_entity_poly.pdbx_seq_one_letter_code
_entity_poly.pdbx_strand_id
1 'polypeptide(L)' 'MLNHPLFSIAVILPFALLFVFAILELIFTVVLPVLIALWLSGWVYTAIVGRPIRQYIYEPFWFVRL' A
#
# COMPACT_ATOMS: atom_id res chain seq x y z
N MET A 1 33.38 -19.80 0.81
CA MET A 1 32.68 -18.66 0.19
C MET A 1 33.17 -17.29 0.65
N LEU A 2 33.91 -17.16 1.76
CA LEU A 2 34.45 -15.87 2.25
C LEU A 2 35.42 -15.14 1.29
N ASN A 3 36.12 -15.87 0.40
CA ASN A 3 37.14 -15.27 -0.48
C ASN A 3 36.60 -14.77 -1.83
N HIS A 4 35.33 -15.05 -2.16
CA HIS A 4 34.68 -14.60 -3.40
C HIS A 4 33.27 -14.05 -3.12
N PRO A 5 33.19 -12.86 -2.48
CA PRO A 5 31.93 -12.27 -2.04
C PRO A 5 30.97 -11.97 -3.20
N LEU A 6 31.49 -11.54 -4.36
CA LEU A 6 30.67 -11.23 -5.54
C LEU A 6 29.94 -12.45 -6.09
N PHE A 7 30.59 -13.62 -6.11
CA PHE A 7 29.97 -14.86 -6.57
C PHE A 7 28.85 -15.30 -5.63
N SER A 8 29.06 -15.14 -4.32
CA SER A 8 28.05 -15.47 -3.32
C SER A 8 26.81 -14.57 -3.45
N ILE A 9 27.01 -13.26 -3.67
CA ILE A 9 25.92 -12.31 -3.94
C ILE A 9 25.20 -12.69 -5.22
N ALA A 10 25.92 -12.97 -6.31
CA ALA A 10 25.31 -13.32 -7.59
C ALA A 10 24.38 -14.55 -7.50
N VAL A 11 24.72 -15.52 -6.66
CA VAL A 11 23.89 -16.71 -6.43
C VAL A 11 22.66 -16.41 -5.57
N ILE A 12 22.77 -15.54 -4.56
CA ILE A 12 21.66 -15.20 -3.66
C ILE A 12 20.71 -14.16 -4.29
N LEU A 13 21.24 -13.27 -5.13
CA LEU A 13 20.53 -12.18 -5.79
C LEU A 13 19.20 -12.60 -6.45
N PRO A 14 19.11 -13.67 -7.27
CA PRO A 14 17.83 -14.04 -7.89
C PRO A 14 16.74 -14.36 -6.87
N PHE A 15 17.08 -15.01 -5.75
CA PHE A 15 16.11 -15.31 -4.69
C PHE A 15 15.68 -14.06 -3.93
N ALA A 16 16.64 -13.18 -3.62
CA ALA A 16 16.33 -11.89 -3.00
C ALA A 16 15.44 -11.03 -3.90
N LEU A 17 15.71 -11.01 -5.22
CA LEU A 17 14.88 -10.31 -6.20
C LEU A 17 13.46 -10.88 -6.26
N LEU A 18 13.30 -12.20 -6.34
CA LEU A 18 11.98 -12.84 -6.31
C LEU A 18 11.19 -12.46 -5.06
N PHE A 19 11.85 -12.45 -3.90
CA PHE A 19 11.21 -12.07 -2.64
C PHE A 19 10.75 -10.60 -2.64
N VAL A 20 11.60 -9.68 -3.11
CA VAL A 20 11.23 -8.26 -3.22
C VAL A 20 10.07 -8.07 -4.20
N PHE A 21 10.10 -8.74 -5.36
CA PHE A 21 9.01 -8.64 -6.33
C PHE A 21 7.70 -9.18 -5.77
N ALA A 22 7.70 -10.30 -5.05
CA ALA A 22 6.49 -10.85 -4.43
C ALA A 22 5.87 -9.88 -3.40
N ILE A 23 6.70 -9.22 -2.59
CA ILE A 23 6.22 -8.21 -1.63
C ILE A 23 5.64 -7.00 -2.37
N LEU A 24 6.36 -6.48 -3.37
CA LEU A 24 5.87 -5.34 -4.13
C LEU A 24 4.58 -5.66 -4.88
N GLU A 25 4.47 -6.85 -5.47
CA GLU A 25 3.25 -7.32 -6.13
C GLU A 25 2.08 -7.35 -5.15
N LEU A 26 2.26 -7.88 -3.94
CA LEU A 26 1.22 -7.86 -2.91
C LEU A 26 0.80 -6.43 -2.55
N ILE A 27 1.76 -5.52 -2.42
CA ILE A 27 1.50 -4.11 -2.10
C ILE A 27 0.70 -3.45 -3.23
N PHE A 28 1.14 -3.58 -4.48
CA PHE A 28 0.52 -2.90 -5.61
C PHE A 28 -0.80 -3.53 -6.06
N THR A 29 -0.97 -4.83 -5.90
CA THR A 29 -2.17 -5.55 -6.35
C THR A 29 -3.25 -5.62 -5.28
N VAL A 30 -2.90 -5.56 -3.98
CA VAL A 30 -3.86 -5.69 -2.88
C VAL A 30 -3.89 -4.45 -2.01
N VAL A 31 -2.76 -4.10 -1.38
CA VAL A 31 -2.73 -3.03 -0.36
C VAL A 31 -3.13 -1.68 -0.96
N LEU A 32 -2.51 -1.30 -2.07
CA LEU A 32 -2.73 -0.01 -2.71
C LEU A 32 -4.18 0.13 -3.22
N PRO A 33 -4.77 -0.85 -3.96
CA PRO A 33 -6.17 -0.79 -4.35
C PRO A 33 -7.13 -0.67 -3.17
N VAL A 34 -6.90 -1.41 -2.08
CA VAL A 34 -7.73 -1.32 -0.87
C VAL A 34 -7.67 0.06 -0.25
N LEU A 35 -6.47 0.64 -0.11
CA LEU A 35 -6.32 2.01 0.41
C LEU A 35 -7.03 3.04 -0.46
N ILE A 36 -6.92 2.93 -1.78
CA ILE A 36 -7.61 3.82 -2.73
C ILE A 36 -9.13 3.65 -2.60
N ALA A 37 -9.62 2.41 -2.50
CA ALA A 37 -11.04 2.13 -2.35
C ALA A 37 -11.61 2.71 -1.05
N LEU A 38 -10.89 2.58 0.06
CA LEU A 38 -11.26 3.18 1.34
C LEU A 38 -11.30 4.71 1.27
N TRP A 39 -10.27 5.31 0.68
CA TRP A 39 -10.25 6.75 0.49
C TRP A 39 -11.41 7.22 -0.39
N LEU A 40 -11.66 6.57 -1.52
CA LEU A 40 -12.75 6.92 -2.43
C LEU A 40 -14.12 6.72 -1.78
N SER A 41 -14.29 5.66 -0.98
CA SER A 41 -15.50 5.40 -0.21
C SER A 41 -15.84 6.56 0.74
N GLY A 42 -14.83 7.12 1.41
CA GLY A 42 -15.02 8.30 2.26
C GLY A 42 -15.53 9.53 1.50
N TRP A 43 -15.03 9.75 0.27
CA TRP A 43 -15.52 10.82 -0.61
C TRP A 43 -16.96 10.57 -1.07
N VAL A 44 -17.26 9.35 -1.52
CA VAL A 44 -18.61 8.98 -1.97
C VAL A 44 -19.61 9.12 -0.81
N TYR A 45 -19.26 8.65 0.38
CA TYR A 45 -20.11 8.74 1.56
C TYR A 45 -20.37 10.19 1.99
N THR A 46 -19.35 11.04 2.01
CA THR A 46 -19.52 12.48 2.32
C THR A 46 -20.38 13.20 1.28
N ALA A 47 -20.25 12.85 0.01
CA ALA A 47 -21.11 13.36 -1.07
C ALA A 47 -22.58 12.95 -0.87
N ILE A 48 -22.86 11.70 -0.48
CA ILE A 48 -24.23 11.20 -0.27
C ILE A 48 -24.88 11.84 0.96
N VAL A 49 -24.16 11.96 2.08
CA VAL A 49 -24.70 12.50 3.34
C VAL A 49 -24.83 14.04 3.31
N GLY A 50 -24.32 14.70 2.25
CA GLY A 50 -24.39 16.16 2.11
C GLY A 50 -23.53 16.91 3.13
N ARG A 51 -22.51 16.27 3.71
CA ARG A 51 -21.57 16.93 4.63
C ARG A 51 -20.53 17.72 3.86
N PRO A 52 -20.07 18.88 4.38
CA PRO A 52 -19.08 19.68 3.68
C PRO A 52 -17.77 18.89 3.53
N ILE A 53 -17.25 18.81 2.29
CA ILE A 53 -15.95 18.18 1.94
C ILE A 53 -14.81 18.63 2.88
N ARG A 54 -14.93 19.86 3.40
CA ARG A 54 -13.98 20.47 4.33
C ARG A 54 -13.79 19.64 5.61
N GLN A 55 -14.81 18.93 6.10
CA GLN A 55 -14.67 18.02 7.25
C GLN A 55 -13.81 16.79 6.92
N TYR A 56 -13.84 16.28 5.68
CA TYR A 56 -13.01 15.14 5.27
C TYR A 56 -11.52 15.48 5.24
N ILE A 57 -11.18 16.73 4.91
CA ILE A 57 -9.79 17.21 4.86
C ILE A 57 -9.18 17.30 6.28
N TYR A 58 -9.97 17.68 7.28
CA TYR A 58 -9.51 17.75 8.67
C TYR A 58 -9.63 16.42 9.43
N GLU A 59 -10.55 15.53 9.03
CA GLU A 59 -10.76 14.21 9.64
C GLU A 59 -10.98 13.11 8.58
N PRO A 60 -9.92 12.66 7.87
CA PRO A 60 -10.03 11.72 6.74
C PRO A 60 -10.49 10.30 7.11
N PHE A 61 -10.62 9.98 8.41
CA PHE A 61 -11.10 8.70 8.93
C PHE A 61 -12.27 8.87 9.92
N TRP A 62 -13.05 9.94 9.81
CA TRP A 62 -14.15 10.23 10.74
C TRP A 62 -15.17 9.08 10.87
N PHE A 63 -15.31 8.25 9.83
CA PHE A 63 -16.19 7.06 9.78
C PHE A 63 -15.69 5.87 10.62
N VAL A 64 -14.45 5.90 11.12
CA VAL A 64 -13.88 4.85 11.99
C VAL A 64 -14.21 5.10 13.47
N ARG A 65 -14.70 6.29 13.84
CA ARG A 65 -15.09 6.64 15.22
C ARG A 65 -16.50 6.17 15.63
N LEU A 66 -17.15 5.31 14.83
CA LEU A 66 -18.47 4.77 15.16
C LEU A 66 -18.36 3.49 15.99
#